data_AF-A0A943FZC1-F1
#
_entry.id   AF-A0A943FZC1-F1
#
_cell.length_a   1.000
_cell.length_b   1.000
_cell.length_c   1.000
_cell.angle_alpha   90.00
_cell.angle_beta   90.00
_cell.angle_gamma   90.00
#
_symmetry.space_group_name_H-M   'P 1'
#
loop_
_entity.id
_entity.type
_entity.pdbx_description
1 polymer ?
#
loop_
_entity_poly.entity_id
_entity_poly.type
_entity_poly.pdbx_seq_one_letter_code
_entity_poly.pdbx_strand_id
1 'polypeptide(L)'
;MFLQYYVTESATGNRVNIEIDAATQADLDIVFSPMSDETMSWLDELFSTCKRFGVDYYNASEKDRVFVEAVARKNYGLKQASATGKAASTVEPFFGIHRAV
;
A
#
# COMPACT_ATOMS: atom_id res chain seq x y z
N MET A 1 10.81 33.04 7.80
CA MET A 1 12.19 33.56 7.90
C MET A 1 12.82 33.41 6.54
N PHE A 2 13.41 34.45 5.96
CA PHE A 2 13.97 34.40 4.61
C PHE A 2 15.49 34.29 4.71
N LEU A 3 16.07 33.42 3.89
CA LEU A 3 17.51 33.28 3.77
C LEU A 3 17.95 34.01 2.51
N GLN A 4 18.87 34.97 2.67
CA GLN A 4 19.45 35.69 1.54
C GLN A 4 20.68 34.96 1.04
N TYR A 5 20.65 34.57 -0.22
CA TYR A 5 21.77 33.98 -0.93
C TYR A 5 22.10 34.84 -2.15
N TYR A 6 23.29 34.65 -2.69
CA TYR A 6 23.66 35.24 -3.97
C TYR A 6 24.12 34.13 -4.91
N VAL A 7 23.79 34.27 -6.18
CA VAL A 7 24.34 33.46 -7.27
C VAL A 7 25.08 34.37 -8.23
N THR A 8 26.22 33.88 -8.70
CA THR A 8 27.04 34.60 -9.68
C THR A 8 26.70 34.07 -11.06
N GLU A 9 26.29 34.95 -11.97
CA GLU A 9 26.05 34.62 -13.36
C GLU A 9 27.36 34.20 -14.04
N SER A 10 27.36 33.03 -14.70
CA SER A 10 28.57 32.45 -15.26
C SER A 10 29.13 33.21 -16.47
N ALA A 11 28.26 33.85 -17.26
CA ALA A 11 28.65 34.56 -18.48
C ALA A 11 29.21 35.97 -18.21
N THR A 12 28.63 36.69 -17.25
CA THR A 12 28.96 38.09 -16.97
C THR A 12 29.70 38.29 -15.66
N GLY A 13 29.72 37.28 -14.78
CA GLY A 13 30.28 37.37 -13.43
C GLY A 13 29.44 38.19 -12.45
N ASN A 14 28.23 38.62 -12.85
CA ASN A 14 27.41 39.49 -12.02
C ASN A 14 26.75 38.73 -10.88
N ARG A 15 26.62 39.35 -9.70
CA ARG A 15 25.99 38.73 -8.52
C ARG A 15 24.52 39.12 -8.44
N VAL A 16 23.66 38.11 -8.36
CA VAL A 16 22.21 38.26 -8.23
C VAL A 16 21.80 37.75 -6.85
N ASN A 17 21.12 38.59 -6.09
CA ASN A 17 20.57 38.20 -4.80
C ASN A 17 19.28 37.42 -5.01
N ILE A 18 19.18 36.29 -4.32
CA ILE A 18 17.98 35.45 -4.27
C ILE A 18 17.56 35.32 -2.83
N GLU A 19 16.28 35.56 -2.58
CA GLU A 19 15.65 35.33 -1.28
C GLU A 19 14.90 34.00 -1.37
N ILE A 20 15.18 33.10 -0.42
CA ILE A 20 14.48 31.83 -0.29
C ILE A 20 13.76 31.81 1.05
N ASP A 21 12.45 31.63 1.00
CA ASP A 21 11.61 31.42 2.17
C ASP A 21 12.03 30.10 2.83
N ALA A 22 12.43 30.15 4.10
CA ALA A 22 12.68 28.93 4.84
C ALA A 22 11.36 28.18 5.02
N ALA A 23 11.26 27.00 4.41
CA ALA A 23 10.12 26.10 4.60
C ALA A 23 9.96 25.80 6.10
N THR A 24 8.76 26.02 6.62
CA THR A 24 8.41 25.67 7.99
C THR A 24 8.09 24.18 8.07
N GLN A 25 8.07 23.61 9.28
CA GLN A 25 7.67 22.21 9.46
C GLN A 25 6.25 21.93 8.95
N ALA A 26 5.38 22.95 8.90
CA ALA A 26 4.05 22.86 8.31
C ALA A 26 4.06 22.80 6.77
N ASP A 27 5.09 23.35 6.12
CA ASP A 27 5.25 23.31 4.66
C ASP A 27 5.79 21.95 4.17
N LEU A 28 6.35 21.15 5.08
CA LEU A 28 6.94 19.83 4.82
C LEU A 28 6.04 18.66 5.25
N ASP A 29 4.79 18.92 5.63
CA ASP A 29 3.91 17.89 6.18
C ASP A 29 3.35 16.98 5.07
N ILE A 30 4.16 16.00 4.63
CA ILE A 30 3.66 14.84 3.90
C ILE A 30 2.92 13.97 4.91
N VAL A 31 1.62 14.21 5.05
CA VAL A 31 0.75 13.41 5.91
C VAL A 31 0.48 12.07 5.24
N PHE A 32 1.18 11.02 5.67
CA PHE A 32 0.74 9.66 5.38
C PHE A 32 -0.40 9.32 6.33
N SER A 33 -1.62 9.20 5.80
CA SER A 33 -2.72 8.62 6.58
C SER A 33 -2.32 7.19 6.96
N PRO A 34 -2.43 6.80 8.24
CA PRO A 34 -2.19 5.43 8.63
C PRO A 34 -3.16 4.53 7.86
N MET A 35 -2.63 3.43 7.32
CA MET A 35 -3.43 2.41 6.65
C MET A 35 -4.46 1.85 7.64
N SER A 36 -5.71 1.65 7.21
CA SER A 36 -6.77 1.16 8.10
C SER A 36 -6.47 -0.24 8.65
N ASP A 37 -6.98 -0.55 9.84
CA ASP A 37 -6.85 -1.88 10.45
C ASP A 37 -7.39 -3.00 9.55
N GLU A 38 -8.45 -2.71 8.79
CA GLU A 38 -9.00 -3.63 7.81
C GLU A 38 -7.99 -3.93 6.69
N THR A 39 -7.34 -2.88 6.16
CA THR A 39 -6.34 -3.04 5.10
C THR A 39 -5.12 -3.78 5.62
N MET A 40 -4.66 -3.49 6.84
CA MET A 40 -3.55 -4.21 7.47
C MET A 40 -3.88 -5.70 7.66
N SER A 41 -5.08 -6.01 8.17
CA SER A 41 -5.52 -7.39 8.39
C SER A 41 -5.64 -8.17 7.07
N TRP A 42 -6.10 -7.50 6.01
CA TRP A 42 -6.12 -8.08 4.66
C TRP A 42 -4.69 -8.39 4.15
N LEU A 43 -3.77 -7.43 4.28
CA LEU A 43 -2.38 -7.61 3.85
C LEU A 43 -1.68 -8.74 4.63
N ASP A 44 -1.93 -8.86 5.93
CA ASP A 44 -1.41 -9.96 6.74
C ASP A 44 -1.87 -11.33 6.21
N GLU A 45 -3.15 -11.47 5.83
CA GLU A 45 -3.65 -12.70 5.22
C GLU A 45 -2.99 -12.98 3.87
N LEU A 46 -2.83 -11.94 3.04
CA LEU A 46 -2.18 -12.06 1.73
C LEU A 46 -0.73 -12.51 1.87
N PHE A 47 0.08 -11.84 2.70
CA PHE A 47 1.49 -12.18 2.85
C PHE A 47 1.71 -13.49 3.60
N SER A 48 0.83 -13.85 4.54
CA SER A 48 0.80 -15.18 5.14
C SER A 48 0.54 -16.27 4.10
N THR A 49 -0.41 -16.03 3.19
CA THR A 49 -0.70 -16.93 2.07
C THR A 49 0.50 -17.04 1.13
N CYS A 50 1.12 -15.92 0.75
CA CYS A 50 2.34 -15.90 -0.06
C CYS A 50 3.45 -16.75 0.55
N LYS A 51 3.72 -16.58 1.85
CA LYS A 51 4.70 -17.37 2.60
C LYS A 51 4.38 -18.86 2.60
N ARG A 52 3.11 -19.24 2.75
CA ARG A 52 2.66 -20.64 2.75
C ARG A 52 2.90 -21.34 1.42
N PHE A 53 2.79 -20.62 0.30
CA PHE A 53 2.99 -21.15 -1.04
C PHE A 53 4.39 -20.86 -1.62
N GLY A 54 5.26 -20.18 -0.87
CA GLY A 54 6.60 -19.82 -1.34
C GLY A 54 6.59 -18.81 -2.49
N VAL A 55 5.55 -17.97 -2.57
CA VAL A 55 5.38 -16.97 -3.63
C VAL A 55 5.93 -15.64 -3.15
N ASP A 56 6.94 -15.12 -3.84
CA ASP A 56 7.36 -13.71 -3.68
C ASP A 56 6.39 -12.83 -4.45
N TYR A 57 5.42 -12.23 -3.77
CA TYR A 57 4.32 -11.49 -4.39
C TYR A 57 4.76 -10.43 -5.40
N TYR A 58 5.89 -9.74 -5.14
CA TYR A 58 6.34 -8.63 -5.99
C TYR A 58 7.07 -9.12 -7.25
N ASN A 59 7.71 -10.28 -7.17
CA ASN A 59 8.50 -10.86 -8.27
C ASN A 59 7.80 -12.03 -8.96
N ALA A 60 6.65 -12.48 -8.44
CA ALA A 60 5.89 -13.60 -8.96
C ALA A 60 5.21 -13.31 -10.29
N SER A 61 4.94 -14.37 -11.06
CA SER A 61 4.13 -14.28 -12.26
C SER A 61 2.71 -13.81 -11.93
N GLU A 62 2.02 -13.19 -12.89
CA GLU A 62 0.61 -12.78 -12.71
C GLU A 62 -0.27 -13.95 -12.29
N LYS A 63 -0.05 -15.14 -12.88
CA LYS A 63 -0.78 -16.36 -12.54
C LYS A 63 -0.61 -16.74 -11.07
N ASP A 64 0.62 -16.70 -10.55
CA ASP A 64 0.90 -17.04 -9.16
C ASP A 64 0.35 -16.00 -8.20
N ARG A 65 0.41 -14.71 -8.58
CA ARG A 65 -0.21 -13.61 -7.83
C ARG A 65 -1.72 -13.77 -7.73
N VAL A 66 -2.41 -14.00 -8.86
CA VAL A 66 -3.85 -14.23 -8.90
C VAL A 66 -4.24 -15.44 -8.05
N PHE A 67 -3.44 -16.49 -8.07
CA PHE A 67 -3.66 -17.67 -7.23
C PHE A 67 -3.60 -17.31 -5.73
N VAL A 68 -2.51 -16.69 -5.25
CA VAL A 68 -2.38 -16.36 -3.82
C VAL A 68 -3.40 -15.30 -3.37
N GLU A 69 -3.75 -14.35 -4.23
CA GLU A 69 -4.82 -13.38 -3.95
C GLU A 69 -6.17 -14.07 -3.78
N ALA A 70 -6.53 -15.00 -4.67
CA ALA A 70 -7.79 -15.73 -4.57
C ALA A 70 -7.86 -16.57 -3.29
N VAL A 71 -6.76 -17.22 -2.90
CA VAL A 71 -6.70 -18.02 -1.66
C VAL A 71 -6.83 -17.11 -0.45
N ALA A 72 -6.06 -16.02 -0.42
CA ALA A 72 -6.12 -15.03 0.65
C ALA A 72 -7.53 -14.44 0.78
N ARG A 73 -8.18 -14.04 -0.33
CA ARG A 73 -9.54 -13.50 -0.33
C ARG A 73 -10.53 -14.47 0.31
N LYS A 74 -10.44 -15.75 -0.04
CA LYS A 74 -11.32 -16.77 0.53
C LYS A 74 -11.10 -16.93 2.03
N ASN A 75 -9.85 -17.03 2.47
CA ASN A 75 -9.52 -17.19 3.89
C ASN A 75 -9.92 -15.96 4.70
N TYR A 76 -9.61 -14.77 4.19
CA TYR A 76 -9.94 -13.50 4.84
C TYR A 76 -11.46 -13.35 5.01
N GLY A 77 -12.22 -13.63 3.95
CA GLY A 77 -13.68 -13.61 4.01
C GLY A 77 -14.25 -14.62 5.01
N LEU A 78 -13.67 -15.83 5.08
CA LEU A 78 -14.06 -16.84 6.09
C LEU A 78 -13.76 -16.38 7.52
N LYS A 79 -12.60 -15.75 7.75
CA LYS A 79 -12.25 -15.16 9.05
C LYS A 79 -13.24 -14.05 9.45
N GLN A 80 -13.57 -13.16 8.52
CA GLN A 80 -14.55 -12.10 8.74
C GLN A 80 -15.95 -12.66 9.03
N ALA A 81 -16.40 -13.65 8.26
CA ALA A 81 -17.69 -14.29 8.49
C ALA A 81 -17.74 -14.95 9.88
N SER A 82 -16.67 -15.65 10.27
CA SER A 82 -16.54 -16.23 11.61
C SER A 82 -16.56 -15.18 12.70
N ALA A 83 -15.85 -14.05 12.54
CA ALA A 83 -15.79 -12.98 13.53
C ALA A 83 -17.12 -12.24 13.68
N THR A 84 -17.92 -12.18 12.62
CA THR A 84 -19.23 -11.47 12.59
C THR A 84 -20.43 -12.41 12.77
N GLY A 85 -20.20 -13.71 12.96
CA GLY A 85 -21.26 -14.72 13.07
C GLY A 85 -22.04 -14.98 11.79
N LYS A 86 -21.55 -14.53 10.63
CA LYS A 86 -22.18 -14.78 9.33
C LYS A 86 -21.85 -16.19 8.85
N ALA A 87 -22.77 -16.79 8.10
CA ALA A 87 -22.55 -18.10 7.50
C ALA A 87 -21.43 -18.05 6.45
N ALA A 88 -20.60 -19.10 6.39
CA ALA A 88 -19.53 -19.24 5.40
C ALA A 88 -20.03 -19.21 3.94
N SER A 89 -21.31 -19.50 3.71
CA SER A 89 -21.98 -19.40 2.42
C SER A 89 -22.13 -17.95 1.91
N THR A 90 -22.03 -16.96 2.79
CA THR A 90 -22.05 -15.53 2.41
C THR A 90 -20.70 -15.04 1.90
N VAL A 91 -19.62 -15.81 2.11
CA VAL A 91 -18.28 -15.50 1.60
C VAL A 91 -18.19 -15.90 0.14
N GLU A 92 -17.70 -14.99 -0.71
CA GLU A 92 -17.57 -15.22 -2.15
C GLU A 92 -16.90 -16.57 -2.49
N PRO A 93 -17.34 -17.26 -3.55
CA PRO A 93 -16.77 -18.53 -3.96
C PRO A 93 -15.33 -18.34 -4.47
N PHE A 94 -14.50 -19.35 -4.26
CA PHE A 94 -13.13 -19.35 -4.81
C PHE A 94 -13.21 -19.41 -6.34
N PHE A 95 -12.71 -18.37 -7.02
CA PHE A 95 -12.84 -18.20 -8.48
C PHE A 95 -14.29 -18.30 -9.02
N GLY A 96 -15.30 -17.96 -8.21
CA GLY A 96 -16.71 -18.12 -8.61
C GLY A 96 -17.17 -19.59 -8.74
N ILE A 97 -16.34 -20.55 -8.31
CA ILE A 97 -16.66 -21.97 -8.37
C ILE A 97 -17.44 -22.37 -7.12
N HIS A 98 -18.68 -22.83 -7.33
CA HIS A 98 -19.48 -23.45 -6.27
C HIS A 98 -19.10 -24.92 -6.11
N ARG A 99 -19.00 -25.38 -4.85
CA ARG A 99 -18.80 -26.80 -4.58
C ARG A 99 -20.02 -27.57 -5.08
N ALA A 100 -19.81 -28.57 -5.93
CA ALA A 100 -20.89 -29.48 -6.33
C ALA A 100 -21.48 -30.15 -5.07
N VAL A 101 -22.81 -30.23 -5.05
CA VAL A 101 -23.60 -30.83 -3.96
C VAL A 101 -23.74 -32.32 -4.19
#